data_AF-A0A7S2J121-F1
#
_entry.id   AF-A0A7S2J121-F1
#
_cell.length_a   1.000
_cell.length_b   1.000
_cell.length_c   1.000
_cell.angle_alpha   90.00
_cell.angle_beta   90.00
_cell.angle_gamma   90.00
#
_symmetry.space_group_name_H-M   'P 1'
#
loop_
_entity.id
_entity.type
_entity.pdbx_description
1 polymer ?
#
loop_
_entity_poly.entity_id
_entity_poly.type
_entity_poly.pdbx_seq_one_letter_code
_entity_poly.pdbx_strand_id
1 'polypeptide(L)'
;DLNRTVAATPHNLASSRSHCVCTIFVEAADPSVAVVRTSKIQIVDLAGSERLKPYEDGSQSKKSLMKEAVAINLSLHYLSVVIAALNDNTKPVPYRNSFLTKLLTDALGGNAK
;
A
#
# COMPACT_ATOMS: atom_id res chain seq x y z
N ASP A 1 15.02 5.09 6.56
CA ASP A 1 15.30 5.39 5.14
C ASP A 1 16.27 4.45 4.41
N LEU A 2 17.13 3.69 5.09
CA LEU A 2 18.13 2.83 4.42
C LEU A 2 17.59 1.54 3.74
N ASN A 3 16.37 1.10 4.09
CA ASN A 3 15.78 -0.15 3.57
C ASN A 3 14.70 0.07 2.50
N ARG A 4 14.49 1.32 2.05
CA ARG A 4 13.51 1.61 1.00
C ARG A 4 14.16 1.40 -0.36
N THR A 5 13.57 0.55 -1.20
CA THR A 5 14.01 0.40 -2.59
C THR A 5 13.69 1.68 -3.37
N VAL A 6 14.74 2.38 -3.78
CA VAL A 6 14.70 3.52 -4.69
C VAL A 6 15.47 3.15 -5.94
N ALA A 7 14.93 3.49 -7.11
CA ALA A 7 15.71 3.43 -8.35
C ALA A 7 15.31 4.60 -9.25
N ALA A 8 16.31 5.24 -9.84
CA ALA A 8 16.08 6.33 -10.78
C ALA A 8 15.44 5.78 -12.06
N THR A 9 14.33 6.38 -12.48
CA THR A 9 13.76 6.18 -13.81
C THR A 9 13.97 7.45 -14.64
N PRO A 10 13.93 7.40 -15.99
CA PRO A 10 14.05 8.58 -16.84
C PRO A 10 12.96 9.66 -16.60
N HIS A 11 11.94 9.37 -15.78
CA HIS A 11 10.84 10.30 -15.47
C HIS A 11 10.76 10.66 -13.98
N ASN A 12 11.55 10.03 -13.10
CA ASN A 12 11.64 10.41 -11.70
C ASN A 12 12.94 9.86 -11.07
N LEU A 13 13.81 10.77 -10.63
CA LEU A 13 15.09 10.45 -9.95
C LEU A 13 14.88 9.90 -8.53
N ALA A 14 13.70 10.12 -7.95
CA ALA A 14 13.35 9.74 -6.59
C ALA A 14 12.01 8.98 -6.51
N SER A 15 11.66 8.16 -7.52
CA SER A 15 10.47 7.33 -7.38
C SER A 15 10.69 6.28 -6.28
N SER A 16 9.80 6.31 -5.30
CA SER A 16 9.66 5.26 -4.32
C SER A 16 9.08 4.04 -5.01
N ARG A 17 9.84 2.95 -5.11
CA ARG A 17 9.43 1.75 -5.86
C ARG A 17 8.88 0.64 -4.94
N SER A 18 8.45 1.05 -3.75
CA SER A 18 7.77 0.21 -2.78
C SER A 18 6.75 1.01 -1.97
N HIS A 19 5.69 0.34 -1.54
CA HIS A 19 4.78 0.85 -0.52
C HIS A 19 5.39 0.66 0.86
N CYS A 20 5.21 1.62 1.75
CA CYS A 20 5.60 1.55 3.15
C CYS A 20 4.35 1.63 4.03
N VAL A 21 4.24 0.71 4.98
CA VAL A 21 3.18 0.73 6.01
C VAL A 21 3.86 0.68 7.36
N CYS A 22 3.81 1.79 8.09
CA CYS A 22 4.22 1.86 9.48
C CYS A 22 2.99 1.70 10.36
N THR A 23 3.01 0.73 11.27
CA THR A 23 1.92 0.52 12.24
C THR A 23 2.43 0.84 13.64
N ILE A 24 1.76 1.77 14.31
CA ILE A 24 2.02 2.14 15.69
C ILE A 24 0.87 1.60 16.54
N PHE A 25 1.20 0.81 17.56
CA PHE A 25 0.25 0.37 18.56
C PHE A 25 0.40 1.25 19.80
N VAL A 26 -0.70 1.84 20.25
CA VAL A 26 -0.74 2.64 21.47
C VAL A 26 -1.63 1.95 22.47
N GLU A 27 -1.11 1.72 23.67
CA GLU A 27 -1.87 1.18 24.78
C GLU A 27 -1.95 2.23 25.89
N ALA A 28 -3.14 2.44 26.41
CA ALA A 28 -3.40 3.32 27.53
C ALA A 28 -4.14 2.52 28.61
N ALA A 29 -3.49 2.36 29.75
CA ALA A 29 -4.07 1.76 30.94
C ALA A 29 -4.32 2.85 31.98
N ASP A 30 -5.53 2.89 32.52
CA ASP A 30 -5.86 3.72 33.68
C ASP A 30 -5.86 2.82 34.92
N PRO A 31 -4.94 2.99 35.89
CA PRO A 31 -4.90 2.15 37.08
C PRO A 31 -6.20 2.13 37.91
N SER A 32 -7.06 3.15 37.74
CA SER A 32 -8.35 3.24 38.42
C SER A 32 -9.48 2.48 37.71
N VAL A 33 -9.26 2.05 36.46
CA VAL A 33 -10.25 1.35 35.64
C VAL A 33 -9.65 0.02 35.16
N ALA A 34 -10.34 -1.09 35.37
CA ALA A 34 -9.89 -2.41 34.88
C ALA A 34 -9.99 -2.59 33.35
N VAL A 35 -9.83 -1.52 32.58
CA VAL A 35 -9.94 -1.48 31.12
C VAL A 35 -8.65 -0.89 30.54
N VAL A 36 -7.99 -1.68 29.69
CA VAL A 36 -6.89 -1.20 28.84
C VAL A 36 -7.47 -0.78 27.50
N ARG A 37 -7.19 0.45 27.08
CA ARG A 37 -7.55 0.96 25.75
C ARG A 37 -6.37 0.73 24.82
N THR A 38 -6.63 0.15 23.65
CA THR A 38 -5.62 -0.04 22.62
C THR A 38 -6.05 0.68 21.34
N SER A 39 -5.09 1.26 20.62
CA SER A 39 -5.31 1.85 19.30
C SER A 39 -4.21 1.41 18.33
N LYS A 40 -4.60 1.27 17.06
CA LYS A 40 -3.73 0.91 15.94
C LYS A 40 -3.73 2.06 14.97
N ILE A 41 -2.60 2.74 14.83
CA ILE A 41 -2.40 3.85 13.90
C ILE A 41 -1.56 3.31 12.74
N GLN A 42 -2.04 3.47 11.51
CA GLN A 42 -1.29 3.07 10.31
C GLN A 42 -0.94 4.30 9.48
N ILE A 43 0.35 4.53 9.29
CA ILE A 43 0.89 5.57 8.41
C ILE A 43 1.34 4.87 7.13
N VAL A 44 0.71 5.22 6.02
CA VAL A 44 0.90 4.56 4.73
C VAL A 44 1.53 5.55 3.75
N ASP A 45 2.65 5.18 3.15
CA ASP A 45 3.30 5.89 2.06
C ASP A 45 3.29 4.99 0.81
N LEU A 46 2.64 5.46 -0.25
CA LEU A 46 2.42 4.67 -1.45
C LEU A 46 3.46 5.04 -2.52
N ALA A 47 3.97 4.00 -3.20
CA ALA A 47 4.73 4.18 -4.43
C ALA A 47 3.90 4.91 -5.51
N GLY A 48 4.61 5.45 -6.51
CA GLY A 48 3.98 6.15 -7.63
C GLY A 48 3.13 5.23 -8.51
N SER A 49 2.07 5.80 -9.11
CA SER A 49 1.13 5.10 -10.01
C SER A 49 1.43 5.35 -11.49
N GLU A 50 2.68 5.63 -11.85
CA GLU A 50 3.03 6.09 -13.19
C GLU A 50 2.77 5.04 -14.29
N ARG A 51 2.41 5.54 -15.48
CA ARG A 51 2.21 4.68 -16.65
C ARG A 51 3.54 4.18 -17.20
N LEU A 52 3.59 2.88 -17.47
CA LEU A 52 4.74 2.26 -18.13
C LEU A 52 4.69 2.51 -19.63
N LYS A 53 5.80 3.01 -20.19
CA LYS A 53 6.04 3.00 -21.64
C LYS A 53 6.74 1.68 -21.99
N PRO A 54 6.34 0.99 -23.08
CA PRO A 54 7.04 -0.21 -23.54
C PRO A 54 8.50 0.14 -23.84
N TYR A 55 9.43 -0.62 -23.26
CA TYR A 55 10.85 -0.51 -23.62
C TYR A 55 11.14 -1.45 -24.80
N GLU A 56 11.61 -0.90 -25.92
CA GLU A 56 11.81 -1.65 -27.17
C GLU A 56 13.01 -2.62 -27.16
N ASP A 57 13.89 -2.52 -26.16
CA ASP A 57 15.25 -3.09 -26.21
C ASP A 57 15.46 -4.38 -25.37
N GLY A 58 14.42 -4.98 -24.80
CA GLY A 58 14.46 -6.39 -24.33
C GLY A 58 15.50 -6.81 -23.27
N SER A 59 16.33 -5.91 -22.74
CA SER A 59 17.42 -6.22 -21.80
C SER A 59 16.89 -6.76 -20.47
N GLN A 60 17.63 -7.69 -19.84
CA GLN A 60 17.18 -8.36 -18.61
C GLN A 60 16.98 -7.39 -17.43
N SER A 61 17.83 -6.36 -17.32
CA SER A 61 17.68 -5.30 -16.32
C SER A 61 16.36 -4.55 -16.51
N LYS A 62 16.02 -4.12 -17.74
CA LYS A 62 14.74 -3.45 -18.04
C LYS A 62 13.52 -4.35 -17.79
N LYS A 63 13.63 -5.66 -18.04
CA LYS A 63 12.55 -6.63 -17.73
C LYS A 63 12.24 -6.69 -16.22
N SER A 64 13.27 -6.68 -15.37
CA SER A 64 13.08 -6.69 -13.91
C SER A 64 12.38 -5.42 -13.41
N LEU A 65 12.79 -4.24 -13.93
CA LEU A 65 12.19 -2.96 -13.60
C LEU A 65 10.72 -2.90 -14.04
N MET A 66 10.41 -3.45 -15.21
CA MET A 66 9.04 -3.50 -15.73
C MET A 66 8.14 -4.41 -14.88
N LYS A 67 8.63 -5.59 -14.47
CA LYS A 67 7.88 -6.48 -13.55
C LYS A 67 7.56 -5.80 -12.23
N GLU A 68 8.53 -5.09 -11.65
CA GLU A 68 8.35 -4.34 -10.40
C GLU A 68 7.30 -3.24 -10.54
N ALA A 69 7.38 -2.42 -11.59
CA ALA A 69 6.41 -1.37 -11.80
C ALA A 69 5.00 -1.88 -12.15
N VAL A 70 4.89 -3.02 -12.83
CA VAL A 70 3.61 -3.71 -13.00
C VAL A 70 3.05 -4.13 -11.65
N ALA A 71 3.88 -4.69 -10.76
CA ALA A 71 3.45 -5.09 -9.42
C ALA A 71 2.98 -3.90 -8.57
N ILE A 72 3.69 -2.77 -8.59
CA ILE A 72 3.30 -1.53 -7.91
C ILE A 72 1.93 -1.03 -8.41
N ASN A 73 1.77 -0.93 -9.72
CA ASN A 73 0.51 -0.44 -10.30
C ASN A 73 -0.65 -1.41 -10.02
N LEU A 74 -0.38 -2.71 -9.93
CA LEU A 74 -1.40 -3.70 -9.63
C LEU A 74 -1.88 -3.60 -8.17
N SER A 75 -0.99 -3.40 -7.19
CA SER A 75 -1.41 -3.16 -5.79
C SER A 75 -2.20 -1.86 -5.64
N LEU A 76 -1.81 -0.79 -6.34
CA LEU A 76 -2.56 0.48 -6.35
C LEU A 76 -3.92 0.33 -7.02
N HIS A 77 -4.00 -0.41 -8.13
CA HIS A 77 -5.27 -0.69 -8.79
C HIS A 77 -6.25 -1.39 -7.86
N TYR A 78 -5.80 -2.45 -7.17
CA TYR A 78 -6.67 -3.17 -6.24
C TYR A 78 -7.07 -2.34 -5.02
N LEU A 79 -6.20 -1.43 -4.57
CA LEU A 79 -6.57 -0.45 -3.54
C LEU A 79 -7.73 0.44 -4.02
N SER A 80 -7.67 0.98 -5.23
CA SER A 80 -8.76 1.78 -5.81
C SER A 80 -10.05 0.97 -5.98
N VAL A 81 -9.95 -0.30 -6.40
CA VAL A 81 -11.12 -1.21 -6.52
C VAL A 81 -11.79 -1.42 -5.16
N VAL A 82 -11.01 -1.62 -4.09
CA VAL A 82 -11.53 -1.76 -2.73
C VAL A 82 -12.22 -0.48 -2.26
N ILE A 83 -11.61 0.67 -2.48
CA ILE A 83 -12.18 1.98 -2.11
C ILE A 83 -13.51 2.22 -2.85
N ALA A 84 -13.55 1.95 -4.16
CA ALA A 84 -14.76 2.07 -4.95
C ALA A 84 -15.86 1.12 -4.44
N ALA A 85 -15.54 -0.14 -4.20
CA ALA A 85 -16.49 -1.12 -3.67
C ALA A 85 -17.05 -0.69 -2.29
N LEU A 86 -16.23 -0.08 -1.43
CA LEU A 86 -16.67 0.46 -0.14
C LEU A 86 -17.60 1.66 -0.29
N ASN A 87 -17.24 2.62 -1.15
CA ASN A 87 -18.06 3.79 -1.43
C ASN A 87 -19.43 3.40 -2.01
N ASP A 88 -19.44 2.40 -2.89
CA ASP A 88 -20.64 1.91 -3.55
C ASP A 88 -21.39 0.86 -2.71
N ASN A 89 -20.94 0.58 -1.48
CA ASN A 89 -21.49 -0.45 -0.58
C ASN A 89 -21.61 -1.85 -1.22
N THR A 90 -20.73 -2.16 -2.17
CA THR A 90 -20.70 -3.42 -2.91
C THR A 90 -20.12 -4.53 -2.04
N LYS A 91 -20.79 -5.69 -2.00
CA LYS A 91 -20.34 -6.86 -1.22
C LYS A 91 -20.24 -8.11 -2.12
N PRO A 92 -19.20 -8.95 -1.94
CA PRO A 92 -18.08 -8.78 -1.00
C PRO A 92 -17.05 -7.76 -1.48
N VAL A 93 -16.41 -7.04 -0.55
CA VAL A 93 -15.30 -6.13 -0.87
C VAL A 93 -14.01 -6.94 -1.12
N PRO A 94 -13.30 -6.74 -2.24
CA PRO A 94 -12.23 -7.65 -2.70
C PRO A 94 -10.85 -7.37 -2.06
N TYR A 95 -10.76 -7.34 -0.73
CA TYR A 95 -9.49 -7.08 -0.02
C TYR A 95 -8.36 -8.08 -0.34
N ARG A 96 -8.71 -9.28 -0.80
CA ARG A 96 -7.75 -10.38 -1.01
C ARG A 96 -6.96 -10.30 -2.31
N ASN A 97 -7.29 -9.36 -3.19
CA ASN A 97 -6.66 -9.27 -4.51
C ASN A 97 -5.21 -8.76 -4.47
N SER A 98 -4.79 -8.11 -3.39
CA SER A 98 -3.39 -7.73 -3.15
C SER A 98 -3.00 -7.87 -1.69
N PHE A 99 -1.70 -8.01 -1.43
CA PHE A 99 -1.18 -7.99 -0.06
C PHE A 99 -1.46 -6.65 0.64
N LEU A 100 -1.34 -5.54 -0.09
CA LEU A 100 -1.59 -4.19 0.43
C LEU A 100 -3.03 -4.04 0.93
N THR A 101 -4.01 -4.40 0.10
CA THR A 101 -5.43 -4.33 0.47
C THR A 101 -5.80 -5.28 1.60
N LYS A 102 -5.14 -6.46 1.68
CA LYS A 102 -5.33 -7.39 2.79
C LYS A 102 -4.80 -6.82 4.10
N LEU A 103 -3.60 -6.21 4.06
CA LEU A 103 -2.97 -5.58 5.23
C LEU A 103 -3.79 -4.41 5.77
N LEU A 104 -4.44 -3.66 4.88
CA LEU A 104 -5.24 -2.47 5.21
C LEU A 104 -6.72 -2.76 5.45
N THR A 105 -7.14 -4.03 5.57
CA THR A 105 -8.55 -4.41 5.76
C THR A 105 -9.19 -3.67 6.94
N ASP A 106 -8.50 -3.65 8.09
CA ASP A 106 -8.99 -2.97 9.30
C ASP A 106 -9.09 -1.45 9.13
N ALA A 107 -8.19 -0.86 8.34
CA ALA A 107 -8.11 0.57 8.11
C ALA A 107 -9.14 1.07 7.09
N LEU A 108 -9.48 0.26 6.08
CA LEU A 108 -10.37 0.64 4.99
C LEU A 108 -11.84 0.29 5.26
N GLY A 109 -12.10 -0.87 5.87
CA GLY A 109 -13.47 -1.38 6.10
C GLY A 109 -13.83 -1.62 7.55
N GLY A 110 -12.91 -1.39 8.48
CA GLY A 110 -13.14 -1.54 9.91
C GLY A 110 -13.60 -0.24 10.58
N ASN A 111 -13.41 -0.17 11.90
CA ASN A 111 -13.77 1.00 12.72
C ASN A 111 -12.65 2.08 12.76
N ALA A 112 -11.68 2.01 11.84
CA ALA A 112 -10.64 3.02 11.74
C ALA A 112 -11.24 4.37 11.33
N LYS A 113 -10.62 5.45 11.80
CA LYS A 113 -11.03 6.83 11.57
C LYS A 113 -9.91 7.62 10.92
#